data_AF-A0A7J4V1U5-F1
#
_entry.id   AF-A0A7J4V1U5-F1
#
_cell.length_a   1.000
_cell.length_b   1.000
_cell.length_c   1.000
_cell.angle_alpha   90.00
_cell.angle_beta   90.00
_cell.angle_gamma   90.00
#
_symmetry.space_group_name_H-M   'P 1'
#
loop_
_entity.id
_entity.type
_entity.pdbx_description
1 polymer ?
#
loop_
_entity_poly.entity_id
_entity_poly.type
_entity_poly.pdbx_seq_one_letter_code
_entity_poly.pdbx_strand_id
1 'polypeptide(L)' 'MAEPEGAEFQRKAAFAFYTLLLAGGIALYWIWGLLYDTWYPFTKGNIAIYVVYAPMIAFGVIGLLLYKKKRPATQ' A
#
# COMPACT_ATOMS: atom_id res chain seq x y z
N MET A 1 31.57 2.13 -3.86
CA MET A 1 30.86 3.21 -3.13
C MET A 1 29.60 3.49 -3.93
N ALA A 2 28.43 3.00 -3.50
CA ALA A 2 27.20 3.31 -4.23
C ALA A 2 26.96 4.82 -4.16
N GLU A 3 26.85 5.48 -5.31
CA GLU A 3 26.65 6.91 -5.38
C GLU A 3 25.38 7.30 -4.59
N PRO A 4 25.43 8.35 -3.75
CA PRO A 4 24.33 8.75 -2.88
C PRO A 4 23.03 9.02 -3.65
N GLU A 5 23.12 9.38 -4.94
CA GLU A 5 21.97 9.56 -5.82
C GLU A 5 21.18 8.26 -6.06
N GLY A 6 21.86 7.12 -6.21
CA GLY A 6 21.22 5.83 -6.46
C GLY A 6 20.35 5.37 -5.28
N ALA A 7 20.84 5.58 -4.06
CA ALA A 7 20.10 5.24 -2.84
C ALA A 7 18.86 6.15 -2.65
N GLU A 8 18.96 7.43 -2.98
CA GLU A 8 17.84 8.37 -2.92
C GLU A 8 16.75 8.03 -3.95
N PHE A 9 17.16 7.69 -5.17
CA PHE A 9 16.25 7.26 -6.24
C PHE A 9 15.53 5.96 -5.85
N GLN A 10 16.26 4.95 -5.37
CA GLN A 10 15.67 3.70 -4.89
C GLN A 10 14.67 3.92 -3.75
N ARG A 11 14.98 4.81 -2.79
CA ARG A 11 14.05 5.17 -1.70
C ARG A 11 12.76 5.80 -2.24
N LYS A 12 12.87 6.75 -3.17
CA LYS A 12 11.70 7.41 -3.79
C LYS A 12 10.87 6.42 -4.60
N ALA A 13 11.51 5.56 -5.39
CA ALA A 13 10.84 4.53 -6.17
C ALA A 13 10.08 3.53 -5.26
N ALA A 14 10.74 3.04 -4.20
CA ALA A 14 10.10 2.17 -3.22
C ALA A 14 8.91 2.87 -2.54
N PHE A 15 9.08 4.12 -2.10
CA PHE A 15 8.00 4.89 -1.49
C PHE A 15 6.80 5.04 -2.45
N ALA A 16 7.04 5.37 -3.72
CA ALA A 16 6.01 5.47 -4.74
C ALA A 16 5.29 4.13 -4.98
N PHE A 17 6.05 3.03 -5.07
CA PHE A 17 5.50 1.69 -5.21
C PHE A 17 4.55 1.33 -4.06
N TYR A 18 4.97 1.53 -2.81
CA TYR A 18 4.12 1.24 -1.64
C TYR A 18 2.93 2.19 -1.52
N THR A 19 3.07 3.44 -2.01
CA THR A 19 1.93 4.37 -2.12
C THR A 19 0.88 3.82 -3.09
N LEU A 20 1.31 3.38 -4.28
CA LEU A 20 0.43 2.79 -5.27
C LEU A 20 -0.20 1.48 -4.79
N LEU A 21 0.58 0.65 -4.09
CA LEU A 21 0.08 -0.60 -3.50
C LEU A 21 -1.03 -0.34 -2.49
N LEU A 22 -0.85 0.65 -1.61
CA LEU A 22 -1.87 1.06 -0.65
C LEU A 22 -3.11 1.61 -1.34
N ALA A 23 -2.93 2.58 -2.26
CA ALA A 23 -4.02 3.19 -3.00
C ALA A 23 -4.80 2.15 -3.81
N GLY A 24 -4.10 1.21 -4.44
CA GLY A 24 -4.67 0.09 -5.18
C GLY A 24 -5.50 -0.83 -4.29
N GLY A 25 -5.02 -1.18 -3.09
CA GLY A 25 -5.78 -2.00 -2.14
C GLY A 25 -7.07 -1.31 -1.67
N ILE A 26 -7.01 -0.01 -1.37
CA ILE A 26 -8.19 0.78 -0.98
C ILE A 26 -9.20 0.86 -2.14
N ALA A 27 -8.72 1.20 -3.34
CA ALA A 27 -9.55 1.31 -4.53
C ALA A 27 -10.22 -0.03 -4.88
N LEU A 28 -9.50 -1.13 -4.77
CA LEU A 28 -10.02 -2.47 -5.04
C LEU A 28 -11.16 -2.84 -4.08
N TYR A 29 -11.03 -2.55 -2.78
CA TYR A 29 -12.12 -2.76 -1.80
C TYR A 29 -13.36 -1.92 -2.14
N TRP A 30 -13.17 -0.63 -2.46
CA TRP A 30 -14.26 0.28 -2.80
C TRP A 30 -14.98 -0.09 -4.09
N ILE A 31 -14.24 -0.34 -5.17
CA ILE A 31 -14.81 -0.73 -6.46
C ILE A 31 -15.59 -2.04 -6.31
N TRP A 32 -15.02 -3.02 -5.61
CA TRP A 32 -15.70 -4.27 -5.35
C TRP A 32 -16.99 -4.07 -4.52
N GLY A 33 -16.93 -3.28 -3.45
CA GLY A 33 -18.09 -3.02 -2.59
C GLY A 33 -19.25 -2.36 -3.34
N LEU A 34 -18.93 -1.44 -4.25
CA LEU A 34 -19.91 -0.79 -5.12
C LEU A 34 -20.47 -1.71 -6.21
N LEU A 35 -19.64 -2.57 -6.82
CA LEU A 35 -20.07 -3.47 -7.90
C LEU A 35 -20.98 -4.60 -7.42
N TYR A 36 -20.72 -5.13 -6.23
CA TYR A 36 -21.43 -6.30 -5.69
C TYR A 36 -22.46 -5.95 -4.59
N ASP A 37 -22.66 -4.65 -4.34
CA ASP A 37 -23.55 -4.11 -3.29
C ASP A 37 -23.38 -4.80 -1.94
N THR A 38 -22.12 -5.07 -1.57
CA THR A 38 -21.78 -5.78 -0.34
C THR A 38 -20.46 -5.31 0.20
N TRP A 39 -20.42 -5.03 1.50
CA TRP A 39 -19.22 -4.50 2.17
C TRP A 39 -18.57 -5.51 3.10
N TYR A 40 -19.20 -6.68 3.28
CA TYR A 40 -18.74 -7.73 4.18
C TYR A 40 -18.03 -8.85 3.39
N PRO A 41 -16.69 -8.94 3.51
CA PRO A 41 -15.92 -9.86 2.68
C PRO A 41 -15.79 -11.26 3.29
N PHE A 42 -16.21 -11.48 4.55
CA PHE A 42 -16.12 -12.79 5.21
C PHE A 42 -17.32 -13.71 4.93
N THR A 43 -18.16 -13.36 3.96
CA THR A 43 -19.12 -14.30 3.37
C THR A 43 -18.36 -15.33 2.53
N LYS A 44 -18.83 -16.59 2.50
CA LYS A 44 -18.14 -17.69 1.78
C LYS A 44 -17.80 -17.38 0.31
N GLY A 45 -18.60 -16.56 -0.38
CA GLY A 45 -18.35 -16.13 -1.76
C GLY A 45 -17.35 -14.98 -1.93
N ASN A 46 -17.06 -14.24 -0.85
CA ASN A 46 -16.35 -12.96 -0.93
C ASN A 46 -14.93 -13.03 -0.35
N ILE A 47 -14.55 -14.15 0.28
CA ILE A 47 -13.25 -14.26 0.96
C ILE A 47 -12.05 -14.04 0.02
N ALA A 48 -12.23 -14.31 -1.28
CA ALA A 48 -11.24 -14.06 -2.31
C ALA A 48 -10.85 -12.57 -2.40
N ILE A 49 -11.80 -11.64 -2.25
CA ILE A 49 -11.47 -10.20 -2.30
C ILE A 49 -10.62 -9.81 -1.08
N TYR A 50 -10.92 -10.37 0.09
CA TYR A 50 -10.22 -10.08 1.34
C TYR A 50 -8.75 -10.43 1.27
N VAL A 51 -8.43 -11.63 0.76
CA VAL A 51 -7.04 -12.08 0.63
C VAL A 51 -6.24 -11.31 -0.42
N VAL A 52 -6.89 -10.47 -1.23
CA VAL A 52 -6.24 -9.56 -2.19
C VAL A 52 -6.05 -8.17 -1.58
N TYR A 53 -7.15 -7.50 -1.20
CA TYR A 53 -7.06 -6.10 -0.77
C TYR A 53 -6.34 -5.96 0.58
N ALA A 54 -6.53 -6.92 1.51
CA ALA A 54 -5.99 -6.77 2.86
C ALA A 54 -4.45 -6.82 2.88
N PRO A 55 -3.77 -7.78 2.22
CA PRO A 55 -2.32 -7.74 2.11
C PRO A 55 -1.79 -6.52 1.36
N MET A 56 -2.46 -6.08 0.29
CA MET A 56 -2.06 -4.86 -0.43
C MET A 56 -2.06 -3.63 0.49
N ILE A 57 -3.12 -3.45 1.28
CA ILE A 57 -3.20 -2.37 2.26
C ILE A 57 -2.13 -2.55 3.34
N ALA A 58 -1.99 -3.75 3.91
CA ALA A 58 -1.01 -4.01 4.98
C ALA A 58 0.42 -3.72 4.51
N PHE A 59 0.85 -4.28 3.38
CA PHE A 59 2.18 -4.03 2.83
C PHE A 59 2.36 -2.60 2.35
N GLY A 60 1.31 -1.98 1.79
CA GLY A 60 1.32 -0.57 1.42
C GLY A 60 1.59 0.34 2.63
N VAL A 61 0.88 0.14 3.75
CA VAL A 61 1.10 0.89 4.99
C VAL A 61 2.49 0.64 5.55
N ILE A 62 2.91 -0.63 5.69
CA ILE A 62 4.22 -0.99 6.23
C ILE A 62 5.35 -0.36 5.38
N GLY A 63 5.27 -0.49 4.06
CA GLY A 63 6.27 0.07 3.16
C GLY A 63 6.32 1.59 3.20
N LEU A 64 5.18 2.28 3.29
CA LEU A 64 5.16 3.72 3.49
C LEU A 64 5.85 4.14 4.80
N LEU A 65 5.62 3.41 5.89
CA LEU A 65 6.27 3.68 7.18
C LEU A 65 7.78 3.45 7.12
N LEU A 66 8.23 2.41 6.43
CA LEU A 66 9.66 2.07 6.27
C LEU A 66 10.40 3.10 5.40
N TYR A 67 9.80 3.55 4.30
CA TYR A 67 10.45 4.43 3.33
C TYR A 67 10.12 5.92 3.53
N LYS A 68 9.31 6.26 4.53
CA LYS A 68 9.06 7.65 4.92
C LYS A 68 10.38 8.32 5.28
N LYS A 69 10.72 9.41 4.58
CA LYS A 69 11.88 10.24 4.93
C LYS A 69 11.72 10.68 6.38
N LYS A 70 12.65 10.29 7.26
CA LYS A 70 12.71 10.86 8.62
C LYS A 70 12.83 12.37 8.46
N ARG A 71 11.87 13.12 8.99
CA ARG A 71 12.06 14.57 9.16
C ARG A 71 13.29 14.72 10.06
N PRO A 72 14.29 15.54 9.70
CA PRO A 72 15.34 15.88 10.65
C PRO A 72 14.63 16.38 11.91
N ALA A 73 14.96 15.80 13.06
CA ALA A 73 14.54 16.38 14.33
C ALA A 73 14.99 17.83 14.28
N THR A 74 14.04 18.75 14.37
CA THR A 74 14.33 20.16 14.59
C THR A 74 15.26 20.19 15.80
N GLN A 75 16.53 20.54 15.56
CA GLN A 75 17.52 20.77 16.61
C GLN A 75 17.05 21.92 17.48
#